data_AF-A0A2V7WYS6-F1
#
_entry.id   AF-A0A2V7WYS6-F1
#
_cell.length_a   1.000
_cell.length_b   1.000
_cell.length_c   1.000
_cell.angle_alpha   90.00
_cell.angle_beta   90.00
_cell.angle_gamma   90.00
#
_symmetry.space_group_name_H-M   'P 1'
#
loop_
_entity.id
_entity.type
_entity.pdbx_description
1 polymer ?
#
loop_
_entity_poly.entity_id
_entity_poly.type
_entity_poly.pdbx_seq_one_letter_code
_entity_poly.pdbx_strand_id
1 'polypeptide(L)'
;MADRELPVDPARLRRQFPDLTDADMQAFEEVTRRILAEGRPDARAKLTRQIVAEGRQARARAAAGARLSADESLAARYVAAVEKMQPPIRDGGR
;
A
#
# COMPACT_ATOMS: atom_id res chain seq x y z
N MET A 1 -17.45 -15.19 14.31
CA MET A 1 -16.78 -13.89 14.14
C MET A 1 -16.27 -13.88 12.72
N ALA A 2 -16.71 -12.94 11.89
CA ALA A 2 -16.43 -12.96 10.46
C ALA A 2 -14.92 -12.84 10.24
N ASP A 3 -14.31 -13.96 9.89
CA ASP A 3 -13.03 -14.04 9.20
C ASP A 3 -13.21 -13.27 7.88
N ARG A 4 -13.05 -11.95 7.94
CA ARG A 4 -13.03 -11.08 6.76
C ARG A 4 -11.65 -11.30 6.16
N GLU A 5 -11.51 -12.46 5.51
CA GLU A 5 -10.35 -12.89 4.76
C GLU A 5 -9.87 -11.72 3.92
N LEU A 6 -8.75 -11.13 4.34
CA LEU A 6 -7.95 -10.37 3.40
C LEU A 6 -7.62 -11.34 2.26
N PRO A 7 -7.70 -10.92 0.99
CA PRO A 7 -7.36 -11.79 -0.14
C PRO A 7 -5.88 -12.23 -0.17
N VAL A 8 -5.11 -11.85 0.84
CA VAL A 8 -3.67 -11.97 0.93
C VAL A 8 -3.30 -12.36 2.36
N ASP A 9 -2.71 -13.54 2.48
CA ASP A 9 -2.17 -14.03 3.75
C ASP A 9 -0.90 -13.25 4.12
N PRO A 10 -0.87 -12.57 5.29
CA PRO A 10 0.24 -11.71 5.68
C PRO A 10 1.56 -12.48 5.84
N ALA A 11 1.51 -13.72 6.33
CA ALA A 11 2.70 -14.55 6.49
C ALA A 11 3.26 -15.00 5.13
N ARG A 12 2.38 -15.30 4.17
CA ARG A 12 2.77 -15.58 2.78
C ARG A 12 3.42 -14.37 2.11
N LEU A 13 2.88 -13.17 2.34
CA LEU A 13 3.40 -11.93 1.77
C LEU A 13 4.82 -11.63 2.27
N ARG A 14 5.09 -11.77 3.58
CA ARG A 14 6.45 -11.61 4.14
C ARG A 14 7.46 -12.59 3.56
N ARG A 15 7.03 -13.84 3.34
CA ARG A 15 7.88 -14.86 2.74
C ARG A 15 8.22 -14.55 1.29
N GLN A 16 7.27 -13.95 0.55
CA GLN A 16 7.46 -13.59 -0.84
C GLN A 16 8.26 -12.28 -1.00
N PHE A 17 8.11 -11.35 -0.07
CA PHE A 17 8.76 -10.04 -0.08
C PHE A 17 9.43 -9.79 1.29
N PRO A 18 10.67 -10.29 1.49
CA PRO A 18 11.38 -10.15 2.76
C PRO A 18 11.73 -8.69 3.12
N ASP A 19 11.70 -7.78 2.15
CA ASP A 19 11.89 -6.33 2.33
C ASP A 19 10.69 -5.63 3.01
N LEU A 20 9.55 -6.30 3.13
CA LEU A 20 8.39 -5.75 3.82
C LEU A 20 8.60 -5.75 5.34
N THR A 21 8.50 -4.56 5.92
CA THR A 21 8.51 -4.41 7.38
C THR A 21 7.12 -4.67 7.96
N ASP A 22 7.04 -4.87 9.28
CA ASP A 22 5.76 -5.04 9.97
C ASP A 22 4.84 -3.81 9.79
N ALA A 23 5.42 -2.62 9.83
CA ALA A 23 4.70 -1.36 9.60
C ALA A 23 4.20 -1.22 8.15
N ASP A 24 4.96 -1.71 7.16
CA ASP A 24 4.52 -1.73 5.76
C ASP A 24 3.30 -2.64 5.59
N MET A 25 3.30 -3.79 6.26
CA MET A 25 2.17 -4.71 6.23
C MET A 25 0.94 -4.18 6.91
N GLN A 26 1.07 -3.56 8.08
CA GLN A 26 -0.08 -2.96 8.76
C GLN A 26 -0.73 -1.87 7.90
N ALA A 27 0.10 -1.01 7.28
CA ALA A 27 -0.39 0.00 6.35
C ALA A 27 -1.05 -0.64 5.11
N PHE A 28 -0.45 -1.71 4.57
CA PHE A 28 -1.00 -2.44 3.44
C PHE A 28 -2.34 -3.10 3.75
N GLU A 29 -2.45 -3.76 4.89
CA GLU A 29 -3.69 -4.36 5.38
C GLU A 29 -4.78 -3.31 5.56
N GLU A 30 -4.49 -2.20 6.26
CA GLU A 30 -5.49 -1.18 6.54
C GLU A 30 -5.99 -0.51 5.26
N VAL A 31 -5.09 -0.12 4.36
CA VAL A 31 -5.46 0.46 3.06
C VAL A 31 -6.25 -0.54 2.21
N THR A 32 -5.82 -1.80 2.16
CA THR A 32 -6.51 -2.84 1.41
C THR A 32 -7.91 -3.07 1.95
N ARG A 33 -8.12 -3.05 3.27
CA ARG A 33 -9.46 -3.13 3.86
C ARG A 33 -10.33 -1.94 3.47
N ARG A 34 -9.80 -0.70 3.51
CA ARG A 34 -10.53 0.49 3.05
C ARG A 34 -10.95 0.38 1.59
N ILE A 35 -10.04 -0.07 0.74
CA ILE A 35 -10.28 -0.28 -0.70
C ILE A 35 -11.31 -1.40 -0.93
N LEU A 36 -11.24 -2.51 -0.18
CA LEU A 36 -12.19 -3.62 -0.31
C LEU A 36 -13.57 -3.31 0.29
N ALA A 37 -13.63 -2.43 1.28
CA ALA A 37 -14.89 -1.93 1.82
C ALA A 37 -15.66 -1.07 0.80
N GLU A 38 -14.97 -0.53 -0.22
CA GLU A 38 -15.60 0.14 -1.34
C GLU A 38 -16.25 -0.88 -2.29
N GLY A 39 -17.57 -1.02 -2.17
CA GLY A 39 -18.35 -2.00 -2.94
C GLY A 39 -18.47 -1.70 -4.43
N ARG A 40 -18.13 -0.48 -4.87
CA ARG A 40 -18.19 -0.10 -6.29
C ARG A 40 -16.81 -0.24 -6.96
N PRO A 41 -16.68 -1.03 -8.04
CA PRO A 41 -15.39 -1.27 -8.68
C PRO A 41 -14.74 0.01 -9.23
N ASP A 42 -15.51 0.91 -9.82
CA ASP A 42 -15.01 2.20 -10.32
C ASP A 42 -14.51 3.11 -9.19
N ALA A 43 -15.27 3.18 -8.09
CA ALA A 43 -14.89 3.96 -6.92
C ALA A 43 -13.65 3.36 -6.24
N ARG A 44 -13.55 2.03 -6.20
CA ARG A 44 -12.38 1.30 -5.69
C ARG A 44 -11.12 1.62 -6.48
N ALA A 45 -11.20 1.60 -7.81
CA ALA A 45 -10.08 1.95 -8.68
C ALA A 45 -9.66 3.42 -8.48
N LYS A 46 -10.63 4.34 -8.37
CA LYS A 46 -10.37 5.75 -8.08
C LYS A 46 -9.71 5.94 -6.72
N LEU A 47 -10.24 5.31 -5.67
CA LEU A 47 -9.72 5.36 -4.31
C LEU A 47 -8.28 4.83 -4.24
N THR A 48 -8.01 3.71 -4.90
CA THR A 48 -6.65 3.15 -4.99
C THR A 48 -5.68 4.15 -5.62
N ARG A 49 -6.06 4.79 -6.74
CA ARG A 49 -5.22 5.80 -7.41
C ARG A 49 -5.00 7.03 -6.53
N GLN A 50 -6.01 7.48 -5.80
CA GLN A 50 -5.90 8.60 -4.86
C GLN A 50 -4.90 8.29 -3.75
N ILE A 51 -5.06 7.14 -3.08
CA ILE A 51 -4.16 6.73 -1.99
C ILE A 51 -2.71 6.61 -2.47
N VAL A 52 -2.48 6.09 -3.70
CA VAL A 52 -1.14 6.03 -4.28
C VAL A 52 -0.57 7.42 -4.56
N ALA A 53 -1.38 8.33 -5.11
CA ALA A 53 -0.94 9.71 -5.36
C ALA A 53 -0.61 10.45 -4.06
N GLU A 54 -1.48 10.32 -3.05
CA GLU A 54 -1.29 10.88 -1.71
C GLU A 54 -0.05 10.30 -1.04
N GLY A 55 0.16 8.99 -1.10
CA GLY A 55 1.35 8.35 -0.54
C GLY A 55 2.65 8.81 -1.19
N ARG A 56 2.66 9.03 -2.51
CA ARG A 56 3.82 9.61 -3.21
C ARG A 56 4.09 11.04 -2.78
N GLN A 57 3.05 11.88 -2.68
CA GLN A 57 3.20 13.25 -2.20
C GLN A 57 3.64 13.30 -0.73
N ALA A 58 3.07 12.47 0.12
CA ALA A 58 3.44 12.34 1.52
C ALA A 58 4.91 11.92 1.67
N ARG A 59 5.39 10.96 0.86
CA ARG A 59 6.82 10.60 0.85
C ARG A 59 7.71 11.77 0.43
N ALA A 60 7.34 12.51 -0.62
CA ALA A 60 8.08 13.68 -1.05
C ALA A 60 8.12 14.76 0.05
N ARG A 61 7.00 14.98 0.74
CA ARG A 61 6.90 15.90 1.89
C ARG A 61 7.76 15.44 3.07
N ALA A 62 7.73 14.15 3.42
CA ALA A 62 8.58 13.60 4.47
C ALA A 62 10.07 13.71 4.12
N ALA A 63 10.44 13.47 2.87
CA ALA A 63 11.81 13.66 2.39
C ALA A 63 12.25 15.13 2.45
N ALA A 64 11.31 16.07 2.28
CA ALA A 64 11.52 17.49 2.49
C ALA A 64 11.50 17.92 3.98
N GLY A 65 11.40 16.97 4.92
CA GLY A 65 11.40 17.24 6.36
C GLY A 65 10.04 17.68 6.93
N ALA A 66 8.95 17.60 6.16
CA ALA A 66 7.62 17.93 6.65
C ALA A 66 7.08 16.83 7.59
N ARG A 67 6.37 17.25 8.63
CA ARG A 67 5.67 16.33 9.53
C ARG A 67 4.38 15.84 8.87
N LEU A 68 4.31 14.54 8.61
CA LEU A 68 3.13 13.91 8.04
C LEU A 68 2.06 13.65 9.10
N SER A 69 0.80 13.78 8.68
CA SER A 69 -0.36 13.30 9.44
C SER A 69 -0.36 11.76 9.50
N ALA A 70 -1.19 11.19 10.38
CA ALA A 70 -1.33 9.73 10.49
C ALA A 70 -1.77 9.09 9.15
N ASP A 71 -2.74 9.70 8.46
CA ASP A 71 -3.25 9.21 7.17
C ASP A 71 -2.20 9.35 6.05
N GLU A 72 -1.49 10.48 5.98
CA GLU A 72 -0.37 10.69 5.04
C GLU A 72 0.76 9.67 5.29
N SER A 73 1.06 9.39 6.55
CA SER A 73 2.07 8.41 6.95
C SER A 73 1.67 6.98 6.59
N LEU A 74 0.38 6.68 6.66
CA LEU A 74 -0.19 5.39 6.26
C LEU A 74 -0.13 5.22 4.73
N ALA A 75 -0.56 6.23 3.98
CA ALA A 75 -0.49 6.24 2.52
C ALA A 75 0.96 6.14 2.01
N ALA A 76 1.89 6.86 2.64
CA ALA A 76 3.31 6.79 2.31
C ALA A 76 3.90 5.38 2.48
N ARG A 77 3.56 4.71 3.59
CA ARG A 77 3.98 3.33 3.87
C ARG A 77 3.33 2.33 2.93
N TYR A 78 2.04 2.49 2.64
CA TYR A 78 1.34 1.67 1.65
C TYR A 78 2.04 1.72 0.29
N VAL A 79 2.39 2.92 -0.20
CA VAL A 79 3.11 3.06 -1.48
C VAL A 79 4.48 2.39 -1.41
N ALA A 80 5.22 2.57 -0.32
CA ALA A 80 6.51 1.90 -0.15
C ALA A 80 6.37 0.36 -0.14
N ALA A 81 5.34 -0.17 0.52
CA ALA A 81 5.02 -1.59 0.54
C ALA A 81 4.71 -2.11 -0.87
N VAL A 82 3.84 -1.41 -1.61
CA VAL A 82 3.47 -1.78 -2.98
C VAL A 82 4.68 -1.73 -3.92
N GLU A 83 5.56 -0.73 -3.80
CA GLU A 83 6.79 -0.64 -4.60
C GLU A 83 7.75 -1.79 -4.32
N LYS A 84 7.87 -2.24 -3.07
CA LYS A 84 8.66 -3.44 -2.70
C LYS A 84 8.05 -4.73 -3.24
N MET A 85 6.73 -4.77 -3.41
CA MET A 85 6.00 -5.93 -3.94
C MET A 85 5.95 -5.95 -5.48
N GLN A 86 6.14 -4.81 -6.13
CA GLN A 86 6.22 -4.78 -7.59
C GLN A 86 7.52 -5.49 -7.99
N PRO A 87 7.47 -6.47 -8.92
CA PRO A 87 8.70 -7.00 -9.48
C PRO A 87 9.46 -5.81 -10.08
N PRO A 88 10.80 -5.75 -9.95
CA PRO A 88 11.56 -4.78 -10.73
C PRO A 88 11.08 -4.98 -12.15
N ILE A 89 10.67 -3.89 -12.80
CA ILE A 89 10.38 -3.92 -14.22
C ILE A 89 11.70 -4.38 -14.84
N ARG A 90 11.82 -5.69 -15.07
CA ARG A 90 12.77 -6.24 -16.00
C ARG A 90 12.23 -5.71 -17.30
N ASP A 91 12.80 -4.57 -17.70
CA ASP A 91 12.82 -4.07 -19.05
C ASP A 91 13.24 -5.25 -19.93
N GLY A 92 12.23 -6.06 -20.29
CA GLY A 92 12.34 -7.21 -21.14
C GLY A 92 12.39 -6.65 -22.53
N GLY A 93 13.60 -6.32 -22.96
CA GLY A 93 13.88 -5.83 -24.28
C GLY A 93 13.22 -6.71 -25.34
N ARG A 94 12.61 -6.04 -26.32
CA ARG A 94 12.74 -6.42 -27.71
C ARG A 94 12.51 -5.22 -28.61
#